data_AF-A0A1S8TCK4-F1
#
_entry.id   AF-A0A1S8TCK4-F1
#
_cell.length_a   1.000
_cell.length_b   1.000
_cell.length_c   1.000
_cell.angle_alpha   90.00
_cell.angle_beta   90.00
_cell.angle_gamma   90.00
#
_symmetry.space_group_name_H-M   'P 1'
#
loop_
_entity.id
_entity.type
_entity.pdbx_description
1 polymer ?
#
loop_
_entity_poly.entity_id
_entity_poly.type
_entity_poly.pdbx_seq_one_letter_code
_entity_poly.pdbx_strand_id
1 'polypeptide(L)' 'MDYQNREDRAKRDKVVRRGAEISGRLQAIGNIEKRAKNKGLFQEQRDKMRKELLEVRKGL' A
#
# COMPACT_ATOMS: atom_id res chain seq x y z
N MET A 1 -18.63 1.99 -26.12
CA MET A 1 -17.94 0.76 -25.66
C MET A 1 -16.46 0.99 -25.31
N ASP A 2 -15.73 1.94 -25.90
CA ASP A 2 -14.30 2.16 -25.57
C ASP A 2 -13.99 3.01 -24.33
N TYR A 3 -14.91 3.89 -23.92
CA TYR A 3 -14.68 4.80 -22.78
C TYR A 3 -14.64 4.08 -21.42
N GLN A 4 -15.53 3.10 -21.20
CA GLN A 4 -15.54 2.29 -19.97
C GLN A 4 -14.23 1.51 -19.79
N ASN A 5 -13.68 0.93 -20.86
CA ASN A 5 -12.40 0.21 -20.81
C ASN A 5 -11.21 1.10 -20.46
N ARG A 6 -11.21 2.38 -20.86
CA ARG A 6 -10.16 3.35 -20.51
C ARG A 6 -10.28 3.83 -19.06
N GLU A 7 -11.48 4.12 -18.60
CA GLU A 7 -11.72 4.51 -17.21
C GLU A 7 -11.41 3.38 -16.23
N ASP A 8 -11.77 2.15 -16.55
CA ASP A 8 -11.49 0.99 -15.70
C ASP A 8 -10.00 0.61 -15.71
N ARG A 9 -9.28 0.88 -16.79
CA ARG A 9 -7.81 0.76 -16.83
C ARG A 9 -7.16 1.84 -15.97
N ALA A 10 -7.61 3.08 -16.06
CA ALA A 10 -7.08 4.18 -15.25
C ALA A 10 -7.34 3.99 -13.74
N LYS A 11 -8.51 3.45 -13.37
CA LYS A 11 -8.83 3.08 -11.98
C LYS A 11 -7.91 1.96 -11.49
N ARG A 12 -7.72 0.90 -12.28
CA ARG A 12 -6.79 -0.20 -11.96
C ARG A 12 -5.36 0.27 -11.78
N ASP A 13 -4.84 1.10 -12.69
CA ASP A 13 -3.48 1.62 -12.61
C ASP A 13 -3.27 2.48 -11.35
N LYS A 14 -4.26 3.29 -10.97
CA LYS A 14 -4.21 4.05 -9.71
C LYS A 14 -4.14 3.13 -8.49
N VAL A 15 -4.96 2.07 -8.44
CA VAL A 15 -4.94 1.09 -7.35
C VAL A 15 -3.60 0.37 -7.26
N VAL A 16 -3.08 -0.10 -8.40
CA VAL A 16 -1.78 -0.79 -8.48
C VAL A 16 -0.65 0.11 -8.01
N ARG A 17 -0.61 1.36 -8.48
CA ARG A 17 0.42 2.34 -8.10
C ARG A 17 0.37 2.64 -6.61
N ARG A 18 -0.83 2.89 -6.06
CA ARG A 18 -1.00 3.17 -4.63
C ARG A 18 -0.63 1.96 -3.77
N GLY A 19 -1.02 0.76 -4.20
CA GLY A 19 -0.64 -0.48 -3.52
C GLY A 19 0.87 -0.71 -3.49
N ALA A 20 1.57 -0.40 -4.58
CA ALA A 20 3.03 -0.47 -4.67
C ALA A 20 3.72 0.53 -3.72
N GLU A 21 3.24 1.78 -3.67
CA GLU A 21 3.76 2.80 -2.75
C GLU A 21 3.63 2.39 -1.28
N ILE A 22 2.46 1.92 -0.87
CA ILE A 22 2.21 1.48 0.52
C ILE A 22 3.08 0.26 0.85
N SER A 23 3.21 -0.69 -0.08
CA SER A 23 4.05 -1.88 0.11
C SER A 23 5.53 -1.50 0.29
N GLY A 24 6.04 -0.55 -0.50
CA GLY A 24 7.40 -0.04 -0.36
C GLY A 24 7.66 0.63 0.99
N ARG A 25 6.71 1.41 1.50
CA ARG A 25 6.79 2.04 2.83
C ARG A 25 6.79 1.00 3.96
N LEU A 26 5.95 -0.03 3.87
CA LEU A 26 5.92 -1.14 4.83
C LEU A 26 7.26 -1.89 4.89
N GLN A 27 7.89 -2.11 3.73
CA GLN A 27 9.21 -2.73 3.66
C GLN A 27 10.29 -1.83 4.28
N ALA A 28 10.25 -0.51 4.02
CA ALA A 28 11.16 0.45 4.64
C ALA A 28 11.04 0.47 6.16
N ILE A 29 9.80 0.50 6.69
CA ILE A 29 9.52 0.41 8.13
C ILE A 29 10.15 -0.87 8.71
N GLY A 30 9.91 -2.03 8.08
CA GLY A 30 10.50 -3.29 8.54
C GLY A 30 12.03 -3.30 8.54
N ASN A 31 12.66 -2.65 7.57
CA ASN A 31 14.12 -2.50 7.52
C ASN A 31 14.65 -1.58 8.62
N ILE A 32 13.94 -0.49 8.93
CA ILE A 32 14.31 0.42 10.01
C ILE A 32 14.17 -0.29 11.37
N GLU A 33 13.06 -1.00 11.62
CA GLU A 33 12.87 -1.76 12.87
C GLU A 33 13.98 -2.81 13.07
N LYS A 34 14.39 -3.51 12.00
CA LYS A 34 15.52 -4.45 12.04
C LYS A 34 16.83 -3.75 12.41
N ARG A 35 17.13 -2.61 11.79
CA ARG A 35 18.36 -1.83 12.07
C ARG A 35 18.37 -1.26 13.48
N ALA A 36 17.22 -0.76 13.95
CA ALA A 36 17.06 -0.20 15.29
C ALA A 36 17.04 -1.27 16.40
N LYS A 37 16.97 -2.56 16.04
CA LYS A 37 16.77 -3.69 16.97
C LYS A 37 15.54 -3.53 17.88
N ASN A 38 14.59 -2.68 17.48
CA ASN A 38 13.36 -2.41 18.21
C ASN A 38 12.17 -2.89 17.38
N LYS A 39 11.74 -4.12 17.66
CA LYS A 39 10.56 -4.72 17.03
C LYS A 39 9.33 -4.02 17.61
N GLY A 40 8.64 -3.23 16.78
CA GLY A 40 7.42 -2.51 17.19
C GLY A 40 7.55 -0.99 17.24
N LEU A 41 8.73 -0.43 16.94
CA LEU A 41 8.95 1.03 16.89
C LEU A 41 7.91 1.76 16.04
N PHE A 42 7.39 1.11 14.99
CA PHE A 42 6.39 1.68 14.10
C PHE A 42 5.14 0.80 13.99
N GLN A 43 4.77 0.08 15.06
CA GLN A 43 3.66 -0.87 15.03
C GLN A 43 2.35 -0.21 14.60
N GLU A 44 1.97 0.91 15.21
CA GLU A 44 0.74 1.63 14.88
C GLU A 44 0.72 2.11 13.42
N GLN A 45 1.84 2.66 12.95
CA GLN A 45 1.98 3.13 11.57
C GLN A 45 1.91 1.99 10.55
N ARG A 46 2.54 0.85 10.87
CA ARG A 46 2.47 -0.37 10.05
C ARG A 46 1.05 -0.91 9.97
N ASP A 47 0.32 -0.93 11.08
CA ASP A 47 -1.05 -1.44 11.11
C ASP A 47 -2.02 -0.52 10.36
N LYS A 48 -1.84 0.80 10.49
CA LYS A 48 -2.57 1.79 9.68
C LYS A 48 -2.31 1.61 8.18
N MET A 49 -1.06 1.45 7.76
CA MET A 49 -0.70 1.24 6.36
C MET A 49 -1.20 -0.10 5.82
N ARG A 50 -1.20 -1.17 6.64
CA ARG A 50 -1.80 -2.46 6.27
C ARG A 50 -3.30 -2.33 6.02
N LYS A 51 -4.00 -1.58 6.88
CA LYS A 51 -5.42 -1.29 6.69
C LYS A 51 -5.66 -0.51 5.39
N GLU A 52 -4.88 0.53 5.14
CA GLU A 52 -4.95 1.32 3.90
C GLU A 52 -4.71 0.42 2.65
N LEU A 53 -3.73 -0.49 2.70
CA LEU A 53 -3.47 -1.42 1.61
C LEU A 53 -4.67 -2.37 1.35
N LEU A 54 -5.32 -2.85 2.41
CA LEU A 54 -6.51 -3.70 2.29
C LEU A 54 -7.69 -2.94 1.70
N GLU A 55 -7.90 -1.68 2.10
CA GLU A 55 -8.94 -0.81 1.55
C GLU A 55 -8.70 -0.51 0.07
N VAL A 56 -7.45 -0.21 -0.30
CA VAL A 56 -7.04 0.00 -1.70
C VAL A 56 -7.31 -1.25 -2.56
N ARG A 57 -7.11 -2.45 -2.02
CA ARG A 57 -7.39 -3.72 -2.72
C ARG A 57 -8.88 -4.02 -2.86
N LYS A 58 -9.72 -3.58 -1.92
CA LYS A 58 -11.19 -3.74 -1.98
C LYS A 58 -11.87 -2.76 -2.94
N GLY A 59 -11.17 -1.70 -3.34
CA GLY A 59 -11.63 -0.72 -4.32
C GLY A 59 -11.47 -1.16 -5.79
N LEU A 60 -11.01 -2.40 -6.02
CA LEU A 60 -11.03 -3.12 -7.31
C LEU A 60 -12.30 -3.97 -7.41
#